data_AF-A0A941NRD4-F1
#
_entry.id   AF-A0A941NRD4-F1
#
_cell.length_a   1.000
_cell.length_b   1.000
_cell.length_c   1.000
_cell.angle_alpha   90.00
_cell.angle_beta   90.00
_cell.angle_gamma   90.00
#
_symmetry.space_group_name_H-M   'P 1'
#
loop_
_entity.id
_entity.type
_entity.pdbx_description
1 polymer ?
#
loop_
_entity_poly.entity_id
_entity_poly.type
_entity_poly.pdbx_seq_one_letter_code
_entity_poly.pdbx_strand_id
1 'polypeptide(L)'
;MKRGPESDLERENKKPRLSKVDAHEVSTEVSPTEGVPQEILSYIISYLPAYQRVGSKVVNLVSKSWDKASVSYEAKNFSKKVEDIINSCQSEEDAIYILKDENIRKKLTLLELFKIVSFYPAMASELLNFLKEHQTTPSDLWRLGATHLTVAEQILSDERLLYKLKKDDLIRLICIHPQIVQEFFDEPEKLSTHKNLMLSFSDLVMIASISEENAAKILNNAELCKSLTGSDLALLGKNHLNIAMRILDEPDLCGRLDGEALALLSEEHATVARRILETERLYSLMDGEDLAEFGSHHLEIAQQFLKDVKLCKKMGNFLPILARKHLKVAELMIEDPALRAILKVEDIALVGSYHVSIAHRLLKDEKFLARLMVLQSSEKSSMLALLSAFDLELALQLLDNPVYRRCLDSWDLAMLGVNFEEVAMRILNDKALFSRLESKQLLSLGIKFPKAASKILETLGLSRGIHPYQLCALVEMGVDVAAKFETLRSKDLETKVEETKAIYSFIDSYLLSDELKQKAQAQK
;
A
#
# COMPACT_ATOMS: atom_id res chain seq x y z
N MET A 1 -51.20 29.89 60.15
CA MET A 1 -49.91 30.29 60.76
C MET A 1 -49.04 30.87 59.65
N LYS A 2 -49.17 32.18 59.41
CA LYS A 2 -48.24 33.27 59.79
C LYS A 2 -46.83 33.12 59.20
N ARG A 3 -46.61 33.80 58.06
CA ARG A 3 -45.30 34.27 57.58
C ARG A 3 -44.77 35.34 58.55
N GLY A 4 -43.47 35.33 58.79
CA GLY A 4 -42.70 36.32 59.58
C GLY A 4 -41.41 36.70 58.83
N PRO A 5 -40.73 37.79 59.23
CA PRO A 5 -40.58 38.95 58.34
C PRO A 5 -39.14 39.26 57.87
N GLU A 6 -39.10 40.16 56.90
CA GLU A 6 -37.95 40.95 56.42
C GLU A 6 -37.30 41.78 57.53
N SER A 7 -36.00 42.05 57.40
CA SER A 7 -35.35 43.23 57.98
C SER A 7 -34.19 43.71 57.11
N ASP A 8 -34.34 44.92 56.61
CA ASP A 8 -33.35 45.78 55.97
C ASP A 8 -32.14 46.09 56.88
N LEU A 9 -31.00 46.43 56.26
CA LEU A 9 -30.03 47.36 56.83
C LEU A 9 -29.18 47.99 55.70
N GLU A 10 -29.58 49.19 55.31
CA GLU A 10 -28.74 50.17 54.60
C GLU A 10 -27.61 50.67 55.51
N ARG A 11 -26.43 50.94 54.91
CA ARG A 11 -25.52 51.99 55.40
C ARG A 11 -24.58 52.49 54.31
N GLU A 12 -24.74 53.77 53.99
CA GLU A 12 -23.84 54.62 53.23
C GLU A 12 -22.42 54.68 53.85
N ASN A 13 -21.38 54.93 53.04
CA ASN A 13 -20.47 56.07 53.24
C ASN A 13 -19.37 56.19 52.17
N LYS A 14 -19.42 57.34 51.47
CA LYS A 14 -18.34 58.30 51.18
C LYS A 14 -17.13 57.90 50.31
N LYS A 15 -17.14 58.50 49.10
CA LYS A 15 -16.00 58.87 48.25
C LYS A 15 -14.93 59.70 49.00
N PRO A 16 -13.64 59.54 48.66
CA PRO A 16 -12.66 60.62 48.76
C PRO A 16 -12.45 61.29 47.38
N ARG A 17 -12.54 62.62 47.35
CA ARG A 17 -11.97 63.48 46.30
C ARG A 17 -10.56 63.88 46.73
N LEU A 18 -9.57 63.70 45.86
CA LEU A 18 -8.26 64.37 45.87
C LEU A 18 -7.93 64.64 44.39
N SER A 19 -8.27 65.84 43.91
CA SER A 19 -7.40 67.03 43.77
C SER A 19 -6.66 67.04 42.44
N LYS A 20 -7.06 67.98 41.58
CA LYS A 20 -6.36 68.40 40.37
C LYS A 20 -4.96 68.88 40.73
N VAL A 21 -3.95 68.38 40.03
CA VAL A 21 -2.66 69.05 39.85
C VAL A 21 -2.35 69.03 38.36
N ASP A 22 -1.79 70.14 37.91
CA ASP A 22 -1.75 70.64 36.54
C ASP A 22 -0.94 69.82 35.54
N ALA A 23 -1.28 70.08 34.29
CA ALA A 23 -0.71 69.54 33.07
C ALA A 23 0.77 69.89 32.88
N HIS A 24 1.54 68.91 32.41
CA HIS A 24 2.56 69.16 31.40
C HIS A 24 2.53 68.05 30.35
N GLU A 25 2.50 68.50 29.11
CA GLU A 25 2.53 67.73 27.86
C GLU A 25 3.70 66.75 27.81
N VAL A 26 3.42 65.48 27.49
CA VAL A 26 4.24 64.70 26.56
C VAL A 26 3.28 63.89 25.70
N SER A 27 3.04 64.38 24.48
CA SER A 27 2.46 63.60 23.40
C SER A 27 3.33 62.38 23.13
N THR A 28 2.79 61.19 23.43
CA THR A 28 3.19 59.96 22.73
C THR A 28 1.90 59.23 22.38
N GLU A 29 1.48 59.40 21.13
CA GLU A 29 0.61 58.44 20.45
C GLU A 29 1.33 57.07 20.49
N VAL A 30 1.06 56.27 21.51
CA VAL A 30 1.41 54.85 21.47
C VAL A 30 0.29 54.17 20.68
N SER A 31 0.59 53.90 19.41
CA SER A 31 -0.29 53.08 18.57
C SER A 31 -0.52 51.72 19.25
N PRO A 32 -1.75 51.20 19.30
CA PRO A 32 -2.03 49.88 19.85
C PRO A 32 -1.66 48.82 18.80
N THR A 33 -0.37 48.59 18.57
CA THR A 33 0.12 47.52 17.68
C THR A 33 1.36 46.79 18.23
N GLU A 34 1.47 46.61 19.55
CA GLU A 34 2.37 45.58 20.07
C GLU A 34 1.69 44.21 19.97
N GLY A 35 1.97 43.53 18.86
CA GLY A 35 1.56 42.16 18.61
C GLY A 35 2.21 41.19 19.59
N VAL A 36 1.50 40.11 19.93
CA VAL A 36 2.03 39.00 20.73
C VAL A 36 3.29 38.45 20.05
N PRO A 37 4.42 38.23 20.78
CA PRO A 37 5.62 37.62 20.24
C PRO A 37 5.32 36.29 19.54
N GLN A 38 5.90 36.07 18.36
CA GLN A 38 5.60 34.94 17.49
C GLN A 38 5.92 33.59 18.15
N GLU A 39 6.88 33.58 19.07
CA GLU A 39 7.29 32.42 19.86
C GLU A 39 6.20 32.02 20.87
N ILE A 40 5.58 32.99 21.54
CA ILE A 40 4.47 32.75 22.47
C ILE A 40 3.25 32.26 21.71
N LEU A 41 2.96 32.86 20.56
CA LEU A 41 1.87 32.41 19.68
C LEU A 41 2.10 30.97 19.21
N SER A 42 3.32 30.65 18.77
CA SER A 42 3.69 29.30 18.33
C SER A 42 3.58 28.26 19.45
N TYR A 43 3.97 28.64 20.67
CA TYR A 43 3.82 27.81 21.86
C TYR A 43 2.35 27.57 22.22
N ILE A 44 1.50 28.59 22.22
CA ILE A 44 0.06 28.42 22.48
C ILE A 44 -0.58 27.53 21.41
N ILE A 45 -0.25 27.76 20.14
CA ILE A 45 -0.76 26.97 19.00
C ILE A 45 -0.31 25.50 19.08
N SER A 46 0.84 25.19 19.70
CA SER A 46 1.29 23.80 19.82
C SER A 46 0.50 22.96 20.84
N TYR A 47 -0.26 23.59 21.74
CA TYR A 47 -1.18 22.89 22.63
C TYR A 47 -2.59 22.70 22.04
N LEU A 48 -2.89 23.33 20.91
CA LEU A 48 -4.18 23.18 20.25
C LEU A 48 -4.19 21.95 19.35
N PRO A 49 -5.26 21.12 19.38
CA PRO A 49 -5.47 20.07 18.41
C PRO A 49 -5.39 20.60 16.99
N ALA A 50 -4.83 19.79 16.08
CA ALA A 50 -4.50 20.25 14.75
C ALA A 50 -5.69 20.81 13.96
N TYR A 51 -6.87 20.24 14.19
CA TYR A 51 -8.13 20.67 13.57
C TYR A 51 -8.62 22.04 14.05
N GLN A 52 -8.35 22.42 15.31
CA GLN A 52 -8.72 23.74 15.84
C GLN A 52 -7.91 24.88 15.21
N ARG A 53 -6.80 24.53 14.55
CA ARG A 53 -5.95 25.47 13.80
C ARG A 53 -6.42 25.70 12.36
N VAL A 54 -7.46 25.00 11.90
CA VAL A 54 -7.85 24.95 10.47
C VAL A 54 -9.35 25.18 10.23
N GLY A 55 -10.18 25.10 11.27
CA GLY A 55 -11.64 25.19 11.18
C GLY A 55 -12.26 26.58 11.22
N SER A 56 -13.58 26.62 11.09
CA SER A 56 -14.46 27.80 11.21
C SER A 56 -14.37 28.54 12.55
N LYS A 57 -13.90 27.86 13.61
CA LYS A 57 -13.60 28.47 14.92
C LYS A 57 -12.10 28.48 15.23
N VAL A 58 -11.27 28.80 14.24
CA VAL A 58 -9.87 29.19 14.50
C VAL A 58 -9.84 30.30 15.55
N VAL A 59 -8.69 30.46 16.20
CA VAL A 59 -8.30 31.38 17.30
C VAL A 59 -8.72 32.87 17.14
N ASN A 60 -9.56 33.19 16.16
CA ASN A 60 -10.31 34.42 15.95
C ASN A 60 -11.22 34.81 17.12
N LEU A 61 -11.52 33.88 18.04
CA LEU A 61 -12.21 34.20 19.30
C LEU A 61 -11.32 34.91 20.33
N VAL A 62 -9.99 34.91 20.15
CA VAL A 62 -9.05 35.53 21.11
C VAL A 62 -8.71 36.97 20.74
N SER A 63 -8.48 37.29 19.45
CA SER A 63 -8.23 38.68 18.99
C SER A 63 -8.21 38.82 17.46
N LYS A 64 -8.70 39.96 16.94
CA LYS A 64 -8.55 40.37 15.52
C LYS A 64 -7.10 40.51 15.06
N SER A 65 -6.16 40.76 15.99
CA SER A 65 -4.73 40.84 15.67
C SER A 65 -4.10 39.47 15.41
N TRP A 66 -4.70 38.39 15.92
CA TRP A 66 -4.22 37.02 15.72
C TRP A 66 -4.62 36.47 14.35
N ASP A 67 -5.76 36.90 13.83
CA ASP A 67 -6.31 36.53 12.51
C ASP A 67 -5.30 36.86 11.38
N LYS A 68 -4.66 38.04 11.42
CA LYS A 68 -3.63 38.42 10.42
C LYS A 68 -2.34 37.61 10.52
N ALA A 69 -1.96 37.19 11.72
CA ALA A 69 -0.74 36.40 11.94
C ALA A 69 -0.95 34.91 11.62
N SER A 70 -2.14 34.35 11.92
CA SER A 70 -2.46 32.94 11.64
C SER A 70 -2.64 32.69 10.15
N VAL A 71 -3.30 33.58 9.41
CA VAL A 71 -3.52 33.45 7.95
C VAL A 71 -2.20 33.35 7.17
N SER A 72 -1.17 34.12 7.57
CA SER A 72 0.17 34.09 6.97
C SER A 72 0.93 32.78 7.26
N TYR A 73 0.76 32.24 8.49
CA TYR A 73 1.35 30.96 8.89
C TYR A 73 0.60 29.74 8.32
N GLU A 74 -0.70 29.90 8.03
CA GLU A 74 -1.58 28.81 7.63
C GLU A 74 -1.41 28.37 6.18
N ALA A 75 -1.21 29.33 5.26
CA ALA A 75 -1.13 29.08 3.82
C ALA A 75 0.11 28.28 3.39
N LYS A 76 1.21 28.31 4.17
CA LYS A 76 2.49 27.69 3.77
C LYS A 76 2.67 26.23 4.21
N ASN A 77 1.85 25.72 5.12
CA ASN A 77 2.10 24.42 5.79
C ASN A 77 0.90 23.44 5.74
N PHE A 78 -0.02 23.58 4.78
CA PHE A 78 -1.29 22.83 4.84
C PHE A 78 -1.18 21.31 4.63
N SER A 79 -0.35 20.82 3.70
CA SER A 79 -0.22 19.37 3.45
C SER A 79 0.33 18.60 4.65
N LYS A 80 1.26 19.21 5.41
CA LYS A 80 1.79 18.66 6.66
C LYS A 80 0.73 18.64 7.79
N LYS A 81 -0.37 19.39 7.65
CA LYS A 81 -1.43 19.51 8.66
C LYS A 81 -2.54 18.48 8.52
N VAL A 82 -2.77 17.89 7.34
CA VAL A 82 -3.88 16.92 7.20
C VAL A 82 -3.59 15.64 7.97
N GLU A 83 -2.36 15.12 7.90
CA GLU A 83 -1.96 13.97 8.71
C GLU A 83 -1.98 14.31 10.21
N ASP A 84 -1.58 15.54 10.60
CA ASP A 84 -1.73 16.01 11.99
C ASP A 84 -3.20 16.08 12.44
N ILE A 85 -4.11 16.50 11.55
CA ILE A 85 -5.55 16.53 11.80
C ILE A 85 -6.07 15.11 12.04
N ILE A 86 -5.74 14.18 11.15
CA ILE A 86 -6.13 12.76 11.27
C ILE A 86 -5.55 12.15 12.56
N ASN A 87 -4.28 12.39 12.85
CA ASN A 87 -3.63 11.90 14.07
C ASN A 87 -4.19 12.53 15.35
N SER A 88 -4.81 13.72 15.24
CA SER A 88 -5.49 14.38 16.35
C SER A 88 -6.91 13.87 16.61
N CYS A 89 -7.45 12.97 15.77
CA CYS A 89 -8.75 12.32 15.98
C CYS A 89 -8.70 11.23 17.06
N GLN A 90 -8.06 11.50 18.20
CA GLN A 90 -7.89 10.53 19.28
C GLN A 90 -9.18 10.33 20.10
N SER A 91 -10.13 11.26 20.02
CA SER A 91 -11.45 11.14 20.65
C SER A 91 -12.59 11.29 19.62
N GLU A 92 -13.73 10.68 19.94
CA GLU A 92 -14.94 10.73 19.10
C GLU A 92 -15.43 12.18 18.93
N GLU A 93 -15.30 13.00 19.96
CA GLU A 93 -15.69 14.41 19.95
C GLU A 93 -14.86 15.23 18.95
N ASP A 94 -13.55 14.96 18.86
CA ASP A 94 -12.64 15.61 17.92
C ASP A 94 -12.98 15.25 16.47
N ALA A 95 -13.26 13.97 16.20
CA ALA A 95 -13.66 13.51 14.88
C ALA A 95 -15.01 14.10 14.46
N ILE A 96 -16.00 14.13 15.35
CA ILE A 96 -17.29 14.81 15.10
C ILE A 96 -17.06 16.28 14.75
N TYR A 97 -16.20 16.96 15.50
CA TYR A 97 -15.89 18.36 15.25
C TYR A 97 -15.29 18.56 13.86
N ILE A 98 -14.29 17.75 13.48
CA ILE A 98 -13.64 17.79 12.17
C ILE A 98 -14.65 17.58 11.04
N LEU A 99 -15.53 16.59 11.17
CA LEU A 99 -16.50 16.24 10.14
C LEU A 99 -17.64 17.26 10.01
N LYS A 100 -18.00 17.93 11.12
CA LYS A 100 -19.00 19.02 11.12
C LYS A 100 -18.43 20.35 10.61
N ASP A 101 -17.13 20.57 10.70
CA ASP A 101 -16.50 21.81 10.25
C ASP A 101 -16.35 21.84 8.71
N GLU A 102 -17.12 22.71 8.07
CA GLU A 102 -17.17 22.81 6.61
C GLU A 102 -15.82 23.20 5.99
N ASN A 103 -15.01 24.02 6.67
CA ASN A 103 -13.72 24.48 6.17
C ASN A 103 -12.67 23.38 6.22
N ILE A 104 -12.73 22.51 7.24
CA ILE A 104 -11.84 21.35 7.34
C ILE A 104 -12.27 20.30 6.31
N ARG A 105 -13.56 19.96 6.29
CA ARG A 105 -14.12 18.93 5.39
C ARG A 105 -13.87 19.23 3.91
N LYS A 106 -14.01 20.48 3.45
CA LYS A 106 -13.73 20.88 2.05
C LYS A 106 -12.27 20.68 1.64
N LYS A 107 -11.37 20.56 2.61
CA LYS A 107 -9.93 20.37 2.40
C LYS A 107 -9.49 18.92 2.58
N LEU A 108 -10.38 18.03 3.04
CA LEU A 108 -10.11 16.61 3.16
C LEU A 108 -10.53 15.88 1.88
N THR A 109 -9.67 14.99 1.41
CA THR A 109 -10.00 13.99 0.41
C THR A 109 -10.89 12.89 1.01
N LEU A 110 -11.58 12.14 0.15
CA LEU A 110 -12.41 11.02 0.61
C LEU A 110 -11.60 9.93 1.32
N LEU A 111 -10.33 9.71 0.91
CA LEU A 111 -9.43 8.77 1.57
C LEU A 111 -9.07 9.21 2.99
N GLU A 112 -8.85 10.51 3.19
CA GLU A 112 -8.58 11.09 4.51
C GLU A 112 -9.82 11.04 5.41
N LEU A 113 -11.02 11.22 4.84
CA LEU A 113 -12.26 10.99 5.56
C LEU A 113 -12.41 9.52 6.01
N PHE A 114 -12.06 8.55 5.15
CA PHE A 114 -12.06 7.13 5.50
C PHE A 114 -11.11 6.81 6.66
N LYS A 115 -9.91 7.42 6.69
CA LYS A 115 -8.98 7.31 7.83
C LYS A 115 -9.58 7.88 9.13
N ILE A 116 -10.39 8.93 9.06
CA ILE A 116 -11.02 9.52 10.26
C ILE A 116 -12.14 8.62 10.76
N VAL A 117 -13.03 8.16 9.88
CA VAL A 117 -14.17 7.32 10.28
C VAL A 117 -13.75 5.89 10.64
N SER A 118 -12.55 5.43 10.26
CA SER A 118 -12.05 4.12 10.69
C SER A 118 -11.85 3.98 12.19
N PHE A 119 -11.81 5.10 12.92
CA PHE A 119 -11.78 5.07 14.39
C PHE A 119 -13.18 4.95 15.02
N TYR A 120 -14.25 5.25 14.28
CA TYR A 120 -15.60 5.42 14.83
C TYR A 120 -16.71 4.79 13.96
N PRO A 121 -17.24 3.60 14.32
CA PRO A 121 -18.23 2.87 13.52
C PRO A 121 -19.53 3.64 13.22
N ALA A 122 -20.00 4.44 14.19
CA ALA A 122 -21.22 5.24 14.03
C ALA A 122 -21.06 6.29 12.92
N MET A 123 -19.92 6.99 12.88
CA MET A 123 -19.64 7.99 11.85
C MET A 123 -19.44 7.35 10.48
N ALA A 124 -18.81 6.17 10.42
CA ALA A 124 -18.68 5.43 9.17
C ALA A 124 -20.05 5.02 8.61
N SER A 125 -21.01 4.66 9.48
CA SER A 125 -22.40 4.38 9.09
C SER A 125 -23.14 5.63 8.60
N GLU A 126 -22.95 6.79 9.26
CA GLU A 126 -23.50 8.06 8.78
C GLU A 126 -22.94 8.44 7.41
N LEU A 127 -21.62 8.29 7.23
CA LEU A 127 -20.97 8.52 5.93
C LEU A 127 -21.50 7.57 4.87
N LEU A 128 -21.76 6.30 5.20
CA LEU A 128 -22.36 5.35 4.28
C LEU A 128 -23.75 5.82 3.83
N ASN A 129 -24.60 6.25 4.77
CA ASN A 129 -25.93 6.78 4.44
C ASN A 129 -25.87 8.00 3.52
N PHE A 130 -24.92 8.91 3.77
CA PHE A 130 -24.66 10.02 2.86
C PHE A 130 -24.26 9.53 1.46
N LEU A 131 -23.36 8.54 1.39
CA LEU A 131 -22.88 7.97 0.13
C LEU A 131 -23.95 7.17 -0.64
N LYS A 132 -25.00 6.65 0.03
CA LYS A 132 -26.15 5.98 -0.62
C LYS A 132 -26.91 6.94 -1.54
N GLU A 133 -27.08 8.19 -1.12
CA GLU A 133 -27.86 9.21 -1.82
C GLU A 133 -27.09 9.88 -2.96
N HIS A 134 -25.79 9.59 -3.10
CA HIS A 134 -24.89 10.26 -4.04
C HIS A 134 -24.21 9.27 -5.00
N GLN A 135 -23.56 9.80 -6.04
CA GLN A 135 -22.70 8.99 -6.91
C GLN A 135 -21.50 8.49 -6.11
N THR A 136 -21.55 7.22 -5.72
CA THR A 136 -20.47 6.48 -5.06
C THR A 136 -19.76 5.60 -6.06
N THR A 137 -18.43 5.59 -6.05
CA THR A 137 -17.69 4.60 -6.83
C THR A 137 -17.64 3.26 -6.07
N PRO A 138 -17.47 2.12 -6.77
CA PRO A 138 -17.24 0.83 -6.13
C PRO A 138 -16.07 0.85 -5.14
N SER A 139 -15.01 1.59 -5.51
CA SER A 139 -13.80 1.78 -4.71
C SER A 139 -14.06 2.44 -3.36
N ASP A 140 -15.05 3.34 -3.31
CA ASP A 140 -15.39 4.08 -2.09
C ASP A 140 -16.14 3.19 -1.11
N LEU A 141 -17.05 2.36 -1.63
CA LEU A 141 -17.85 1.44 -0.82
C LEU A 141 -16.97 0.40 -0.14
N TRP A 142 -16.06 -0.25 -0.87
CA TRP A 142 -15.21 -1.27 -0.23
C TRP A 142 -14.25 -0.65 0.78
N ARG A 143 -13.68 0.53 0.49
CA ARG A 143 -12.78 1.21 1.43
C ARG A 143 -13.49 1.59 2.71
N LEU A 144 -14.72 2.08 2.60
CA LEU A 144 -15.52 2.41 3.76
C LEU A 144 -15.95 1.15 4.52
N GLY A 145 -16.42 0.11 3.82
CA GLY A 145 -16.78 -1.17 4.41
C GLY A 145 -15.61 -1.86 5.11
N ALA A 146 -14.39 -1.74 4.58
CA ALA A 146 -13.16 -2.28 5.16
C ALA A 146 -12.80 -1.68 6.53
N THR A 147 -13.43 -0.57 6.92
CA THR A 147 -13.15 0.07 8.21
C THR A 147 -13.80 -0.66 9.38
N HIS A 148 -15.03 -1.17 9.21
CA HIS A 148 -15.84 -1.73 10.28
C HIS A 148 -16.79 -2.80 9.75
N LEU A 149 -16.90 -3.92 10.47
CA LEU A 149 -17.79 -5.03 10.13
C LEU A 149 -19.25 -4.57 9.96
N THR A 150 -19.76 -3.72 10.86
CA THR A 150 -21.15 -3.24 10.80
C THR A 150 -21.44 -2.42 9.55
N VAL A 151 -20.45 -1.72 9.00
CA VAL A 151 -20.57 -0.91 7.79
C VAL A 151 -20.54 -1.82 6.57
N ALA A 152 -19.68 -2.83 6.58
CA ALA A 152 -19.67 -3.88 5.57
C ALA A 152 -21.01 -4.62 5.50
N GLU A 153 -21.57 -5.03 6.64
CA GLU A 153 -22.90 -5.65 6.74
C GLU A 153 -24.00 -4.74 6.16
N GLN A 154 -23.97 -3.43 6.47
CA GLN A 154 -24.91 -2.46 5.90
C GLN A 154 -24.79 -2.31 4.37
N ILE A 155 -23.57 -2.39 3.82
CA ILE A 155 -23.34 -2.36 2.38
C ILE A 155 -23.93 -3.60 1.71
N LEU A 156 -23.73 -4.78 2.32
CA LEU A 156 -24.16 -6.05 1.75
C LEU A 156 -25.67 -6.30 1.90
N SER A 157 -26.27 -5.75 2.96
CA SER A 157 -27.73 -5.79 3.18
C SER A 157 -28.50 -4.85 2.25
N ASP A 158 -27.84 -3.88 1.62
CA ASP A 158 -28.47 -2.91 0.72
C ASP A 158 -28.21 -3.29 -0.75
N GLU A 159 -29.24 -3.83 -1.43
CA GLU A 159 -29.14 -4.28 -2.82
C GLU A 159 -28.57 -3.20 -3.78
N ARG A 160 -28.84 -1.91 -3.51
CA ARG A 160 -28.37 -0.81 -4.38
C ARG A 160 -26.88 -0.58 -4.23
N LEU A 161 -26.35 -0.73 -3.02
CA LEU A 161 -24.92 -0.62 -2.75
C LEU A 161 -24.17 -1.87 -3.17
N LEU A 162 -24.76 -3.04 -2.89
CA LEU A 162 -24.24 -4.33 -3.33
C LEU A 162 -24.06 -4.35 -4.86
N TYR A 163 -25.03 -3.85 -5.63
CA TYR A 163 -24.94 -3.78 -7.10
C TYR A 163 -23.80 -2.88 -7.61
N LYS A 164 -23.34 -1.92 -6.79
CA LYS A 164 -22.20 -1.05 -7.13
C LYS A 164 -20.86 -1.74 -6.85
N LEU A 165 -20.78 -2.74 -5.98
CA LEU A 165 -19.51 -3.42 -5.71
C LEU A 165 -19.06 -4.26 -6.90
N LYS A 166 -17.75 -4.24 -7.17
CA LYS A 166 -17.13 -5.23 -8.06
C LYS A 166 -16.87 -6.51 -7.29
N LYS A 167 -16.73 -7.61 -8.03
CA LYS A 167 -16.33 -8.91 -7.49
C LYS A 167 -15.06 -8.81 -6.61
N ASP A 168 -14.00 -8.19 -7.11
CA ASP A 168 -12.72 -8.07 -6.37
C ASP A 168 -12.87 -7.25 -5.08
N ASP A 169 -13.74 -6.24 -5.11
CA ASP A 169 -14.02 -5.37 -3.97
C ASP A 169 -14.79 -6.13 -2.88
N LEU A 170 -15.75 -6.98 -3.27
CA LEU A 170 -16.45 -7.89 -2.37
C LEU A 170 -15.49 -8.90 -1.74
N ILE A 171 -14.62 -9.53 -2.53
CA ILE A 171 -13.62 -10.48 -2.03
C ILE A 171 -12.71 -9.80 -1.01
N ARG A 172 -12.21 -8.59 -1.29
CA ARG A 172 -11.39 -7.83 -0.33
C ARG A 172 -12.13 -7.52 0.97
N LEU A 173 -13.40 -7.11 0.87
CA LEU A 173 -14.24 -6.83 2.03
C LEU A 173 -14.38 -8.08 2.92
N ILE A 174 -14.64 -9.22 2.29
CA ILE A 174 -14.71 -10.53 2.92
C ILE A 174 -13.40 -10.91 3.59
N CYS A 175 -12.26 -10.71 2.92
CA CYS A 175 -10.94 -11.00 3.50
C CYS A 175 -10.67 -10.20 4.78
N ILE A 176 -11.18 -8.97 4.86
CA ILE A 176 -11.03 -8.08 6.01
C ILE A 176 -12.01 -8.46 7.12
N HIS A 177 -13.22 -8.90 6.75
CA HIS A 177 -14.30 -9.25 7.66
C HIS A 177 -14.84 -10.67 7.39
N PRO A 178 -14.10 -11.73 7.80
CA PRO A 178 -14.48 -13.12 7.52
C PRO A 178 -15.83 -13.56 8.11
N GLN A 179 -16.37 -12.80 9.07
CA GLN A 179 -17.68 -13.06 9.68
C GLN A 179 -18.82 -12.94 8.68
N ILE A 180 -18.68 -12.04 7.69
CA ILE A 180 -19.66 -11.82 6.62
C ILE A 180 -19.88 -13.11 5.80
N VAL A 181 -18.86 -13.96 5.74
CA VAL A 181 -18.86 -15.16 4.92
C VAL A 181 -19.90 -16.19 5.38
N GLN A 182 -20.31 -16.16 6.64
CA GLN A 182 -21.31 -17.09 7.14
C GLN A 182 -22.62 -17.00 6.33
N GLU A 183 -23.06 -15.77 6.04
CA GLU A 183 -24.27 -15.53 5.24
C GLU A 183 -24.16 -16.08 3.82
N PHE A 184 -22.94 -16.14 3.26
CA PHE A 184 -22.68 -16.65 1.91
C PHE A 184 -22.62 -18.17 1.83
N PHE A 185 -22.21 -18.85 2.91
CA PHE A 185 -22.20 -20.31 2.94
C PHE A 185 -23.56 -20.92 3.23
N ASP A 186 -24.38 -20.24 4.03
CA ASP A 186 -25.71 -20.74 4.39
C ASP A 186 -26.72 -20.58 3.24
N GLU A 187 -26.55 -19.56 2.39
CA GLU A 187 -27.44 -19.28 1.26
C GLU A 187 -26.67 -18.92 -0.03
N PRO A 188 -25.94 -19.87 -0.66
CA PRO A 188 -25.15 -19.61 -1.86
C PRO A 188 -25.99 -19.11 -3.06
N GLU A 189 -27.29 -19.40 -3.07
CA GLU A 189 -28.23 -18.89 -4.08
C GLU A 189 -28.40 -17.36 -4.02
N LYS A 190 -28.27 -16.72 -2.85
CA LYS A 190 -28.35 -15.24 -2.71
C LYS A 190 -27.28 -14.51 -3.52
N LEU A 191 -26.11 -15.11 -3.75
CA LEU A 191 -25.06 -14.54 -4.59
C LEU A 191 -25.29 -14.82 -6.08
N SER A 192 -25.90 -15.96 -6.40
CA SER A 192 -26.14 -16.38 -7.78
C SER A 192 -27.18 -15.51 -8.52
N THR A 193 -28.08 -14.86 -7.78
CA THR A 193 -29.11 -13.95 -8.32
C THR A 193 -28.54 -12.59 -8.73
N HIS A 194 -27.41 -12.17 -8.15
CA HIS A 194 -26.74 -10.93 -8.50
C HIS A 194 -25.74 -11.15 -9.64
N LYS A 195 -26.19 -10.97 -10.90
CA LYS A 195 -25.37 -11.17 -12.12
C LYS A 195 -23.98 -10.50 -12.10
N ASN A 196 -23.78 -9.43 -11.33
CA ASN A 196 -22.50 -8.71 -11.24
C ASN A 196 -21.55 -9.25 -10.15
N LEU A 197 -22.03 -10.15 -9.28
CA LEU A 197 -21.32 -10.68 -8.12
C LEU A 197 -21.30 -12.21 -8.08
N MET A 198 -21.49 -12.88 -9.22
CA MET A 198 -21.34 -14.34 -9.28
C MET A 198 -19.93 -14.73 -8.86
N LEU A 199 -19.80 -15.14 -7.59
CA LEU A 199 -18.61 -15.79 -7.08
C LEU A 199 -18.55 -17.17 -7.72
N SER A 200 -17.44 -17.44 -8.39
CA SER A 200 -17.11 -18.78 -8.83
C SER A 200 -16.81 -19.66 -7.62
N PHE A 201 -16.87 -20.97 -7.81
CA PHE A 201 -16.47 -21.93 -6.77
C PHE A 201 -15.02 -21.67 -6.28
N SER A 202 -14.12 -21.29 -7.19
CA SER A 202 -12.74 -20.93 -6.83
C SER A 202 -12.66 -19.72 -5.89
N ASP A 203 -13.55 -18.73 -6.07
CA ASP A 203 -13.61 -17.58 -5.15
C ASP A 203 -14.09 -17.99 -3.76
N LEU A 204 -15.06 -18.91 -3.68
CA LEU A 204 -15.53 -19.45 -2.40
C LEU A 204 -14.43 -20.22 -1.67
N VAL A 205 -13.63 -21.01 -2.38
CA VAL A 205 -12.47 -21.72 -1.81
C VAL A 205 -11.42 -20.72 -1.29
N MET A 206 -11.08 -19.71 -2.09
CA MET A 206 -10.15 -18.65 -1.68
C MET A 206 -10.66 -17.92 -0.43
N ILE A 207 -11.94 -17.56 -0.39
CA ILE A 207 -12.56 -16.92 0.77
C ILE A 207 -12.53 -17.84 2.00
N ALA A 208 -12.86 -19.12 1.83
CA ALA A 208 -12.84 -20.10 2.92
C ALA A 208 -11.44 -20.34 3.49
N SER A 209 -10.40 -20.24 2.66
CA SER A 209 -9.00 -20.43 3.07
C SER A 209 -8.51 -19.42 4.12
N ILE A 210 -9.27 -18.35 4.37
CA ILE A 210 -8.94 -17.28 5.31
C ILE A 210 -9.30 -17.67 6.75
N SER A 211 -10.30 -18.54 6.94
CA SER A 211 -10.80 -18.95 8.26
C SER A 211 -10.91 -20.46 8.36
N GLU A 212 -10.34 -21.03 9.41
CA GLU A 212 -10.42 -22.46 9.71
C GLU A 212 -11.87 -22.96 9.75
N GLU A 213 -12.78 -22.17 10.34
CA GLU A 213 -14.21 -22.51 10.43
C GLU A 213 -14.85 -22.61 9.04
N ASN A 214 -14.55 -21.67 8.15
CA ASN A 214 -15.11 -21.64 6.80
C ASN A 214 -14.54 -22.77 5.93
N ALA A 215 -13.24 -23.04 6.04
CA ALA A 215 -12.62 -24.19 5.40
C ALA A 215 -13.26 -25.51 5.88
N ALA A 216 -13.51 -25.64 7.19
CA ALA A 216 -14.19 -26.80 7.76
C ALA A 216 -15.64 -26.93 7.25
N LYS A 217 -16.38 -25.83 7.10
CA LYS A 217 -17.74 -25.83 6.52
C LYS A 217 -17.75 -26.38 5.09
N ILE A 218 -16.82 -25.97 4.24
CA ILE A 218 -16.68 -26.52 2.88
C ILE A 218 -16.39 -28.02 2.93
N LEU A 219 -15.41 -28.45 3.73
CA LEU A 219 -15.04 -29.87 3.81
C LEU A 219 -16.14 -30.77 4.39
N ASN A 220 -16.99 -30.22 5.27
CA ASN A 220 -18.13 -30.93 5.85
C ASN A 220 -19.34 -31.00 4.91
N ASN A 221 -19.42 -30.15 3.89
CA ASN A 221 -20.47 -30.20 2.89
C ASN A 221 -20.11 -31.18 1.78
N ALA A 222 -20.81 -32.31 1.71
CA ALA A 222 -20.51 -33.39 0.77
C ALA A 222 -20.58 -32.97 -0.73
N GLU A 223 -21.44 -32.03 -1.10
CA GLU A 223 -21.57 -31.57 -2.49
C GLU A 223 -20.42 -30.64 -2.87
N LEU A 224 -20.09 -29.68 -2.00
CA LEU A 224 -18.97 -28.77 -2.21
C LEU A 224 -17.64 -29.54 -2.17
N CYS A 225 -17.48 -30.43 -1.20
CA CYS A 225 -16.27 -31.24 -1.04
C CYS A 225 -15.98 -32.15 -2.24
N LYS A 226 -17.02 -32.69 -2.91
CA LYS A 226 -16.84 -33.45 -4.17
C LYS A 226 -16.33 -32.59 -5.33
N SER A 227 -16.58 -31.28 -5.30
CA SER A 227 -16.19 -30.35 -6.35
C SER A 227 -14.77 -29.82 -6.18
N LEU A 228 -14.12 -30.09 -5.03
CA LEU A 228 -12.75 -29.64 -4.75
C LEU A 228 -11.70 -30.43 -5.54
N THR A 229 -10.81 -29.70 -6.20
CA THR A 229 -9.56 -30.20 -6.78
C THR A 229 -8.46 -30.33 -5.72
N GLY A 230 -7.32 -30.94 -6.08
CA GLY A 230 -6.15 -30.98 -5.21
C GLY A 230 -5.65 -29.59 -4.80
N SER A 231 -5.60 -28.65 -5.74
CA SER A 231 -5.20 -27.26 -5.48
C SER A 231 -6.17 -26.54 -4.56
N ASP A 232 -7.49 -26.78 -4.70
CA ASP A 232 -8.49 -26.19 -3.80
C ASP A 232 -8.31 -26.70 -2.36
N LEU A 233 -8.07 -28.00 -2.19
CA LEU A 233 -7.79 -28.61 -0.89
C LEU A 233 -6.51 -28.02 -0.28
N ALA A 234 -5.45 -27.93 -1.07
CA ALA A 234 -4.18 -27.34 -0.64
C ALA A 234 -4.37 -25.88 -0.17
N LEU A 235 -5.15 -25.08 -0.91
CA LEU A 235 -5.45 -23.71 -0.54
C LEU A 235 -6.24 -23.61 0.78
N LEU A 236 -7.26 -24.46 0.98
CA LEU A 236 -8.01 -24.51 2.24
C LEU A 236 -7.14 -24.90 3.44
N GLY A 237 -6.19 -25.81 3.26
CA GLY A 237 -5.32 -26.29 4.32
C GLY A 237 -4.08 -25.43 4.58
N LYS A 238 -3.59 -24.68 3.58
CA LYS A 238 -2.31 -23.95 3.63
C LYS A 238 -2.12 -23.15 4.91
N ASN A 239 -3.14 -22.37 5.32
CA ASN A 239 -3.04 -21.46 6.47
C ASN A 239 -3.49 -22.10 7.80
N HIS A 240 -4.08 -23.30 7.76
CA HIS A 240 -4.78 -23.90 8.90
C HIS A 240 -4.31 -25.33 9.15
N LEU A 241 -3.43 -25.50 10.15
CA LEU A 241 -2.82 -26.80 10.47
C LEU A 241 -3.84 -27.93 10.63
N ASN A 242 -4.95 -27.69 11.33
CA ASN A 242 -5.97 -28.71 11.55
C ASN A 242 -6.67 -29.14 10.25
N ILE A 243 -6.91 -28.20 9.34
CA ILE A 243 -7.50 -28.48 8.03
C ILE A 243 -6.50 -29.25 7.17
N ALA A 244 -5.23 -28.82 7.14
CA ALA A 244 -4.19 -29.54 6.41
C ALA A 244 -4.01 -30.97 6.89
N MET A 245 -3.94 -31.19 8.20
CA MET A 245 -3.84 -32.53 8.78
C MET A 245 -5.06 -33.38 8.45
N ARG A 246 -6.26 -32.82 8.55
CA ARG A 246 -7.49 -33.51 8.14
C ARG A 246 -7.46 -33.95 6.68
N ILE A 247 -7.02 -33.07 5.78
CA ILE A 247 -6.89 -33.40 4.35
C ILE A 247 -5.91 -34.57 4.14
N LEU A 248 -4.80 -34.59 4.88
CA LEU A 248 -3.81 -35.67 4.78
C LEU A 248 -4.30 -36.99 5.42
N ASP A 249 -5.11 -36.92 6.48
CA ASP A 249 -5.59 -38.10 7.20
C ASP A 249 -6.83 -38.74 6.54
N GLU A 250 -7.60 -37.98 5.75
CA GLU A 250 -8.75 -38.50 4.98
C GLU A 250 -8.29 -39.03 3.60
N PRO A 251 -8.35 -40.36 3.34
CA PRO A 251 -7.79 -40.95 2.11
C PRO A 251 -8.39 -40.40 0.80
N ASP A 252 -9.68 -40.06 0.81
CA ASP A 252 -10.39 -39.54 -0.36
C ASP A 252 -9.98 -38.09 -0.70
N LEU A 253 -9.56 -37.30 0.29
CA LEU A 253 -9.05 -35.94 0.09
C LEU A 253 -7.58 -35.99 -0.27
N CYS A 254 -6.79 -36.72 0.52
CA CYS A 254 -5.37 -36.92 0.30
C CYS A 254 -5.08 -37.50 -1.09
N GLY A 255 -5.92 -38.43 -1.56
CA GLY A 255 -5.81 -39.05 -2.88
C GLY A 255 -5.99 -38.12 -4.07
N ARG A 256 -6.46 -36.87 -3.85
CA ARG A 256 -6.61 -35.84 -4.89
C ARG A 256 -5.44 -34.87 -4.97
N LEU A 257 -4.51 -34.93 -4.03
CA LEU A 257 -3.34 -34.06 -4.02
C LEU A 257 -2.29 -34.58 -5.01
N ASP A 258 -1.78 -33.68 -5.85
CA ASP A 258 -0.59 -33.90 -6.67
C ASP A 258 0.65 -33.25 -6.02
N GLY A 259 1.79 -33.28 -6.72
CA GLY A 259 3.05 -32.72 -6.22
C GLY A 259 2.95 -31.24 -5.86
N GLU A 260 2.38 -30.43 -6.75
CA GLU A 260 2.18 -28.99 -6.57
C GLU A 260 1.25 -28.71 -5.37
N ALA A 261 0.11 -29.41 -5.28
CA ALA A 261 -0.83 -29.26 -4.17
C ALA A 261 -0.19 -29.65 -2.82
N LEU A 262 0.65 -30.69 -2.79
CA LEU A 262 1.37 -31.06 -1.57
C LEU A 262 2.42 -30.01 -1.17
N ALA A 263 3.13 -29.42 -2.15
CA ALA A 263 4.06 -28.32 -1.90
C ALA A 263 3.33 -27.13 -1.28
N LEU A 264 2.23 -26.70 -1.89
CA LEU A 264 1.39 -25.59 -1.42
C LEU A 264 0.81 -25.85 -0.02
N LEU A 265 0.28 -27.05 0.24
CA LEU A 265 -0.31 -27.42 1.53
C LEU A 265 0.70 -27.35 2.68
N SER A 266 1.97 -27.60 2.39
CA SER A 266 3.05 -27.65 3.38
C SER A 266 3.68 -26.29 3.71
N GLU A 267 3.37 -25.24 2.94
CA GLU A 267 4.11 -23.97 2.92
C GLU A 267 4.21 -23.29 4.29
N GLU A 268 3.12 -23.19 5.05
CA GLU A 268 3.09 -22.47 6.34
C GLU A 268 3.44 -23.35 7.54
N HIS A 269 3.45 -24.68 7.38
CA HIS A 269 3.44 -25.61 8.51
C HIS A 269 4.47 -26.73 8.37
N ALA A 270 5.60 -26.60 9.08
CA ALA A 270 6.65 -27.64 9.12
C ALA A 270 6.13 -29.02 9.57
N THR A 271 5.09 -29.06 10.41
CA THR A 271 4.45 -30.31 10.82
C THR A 271 3.77 -31.03 9.65
N VAL A 272 3.11 -30.29 8.77
CA VAL A 272 2.48 -30.83 7.54
C VAL A 272 3.56 -31.34 6.59
N ALA A 273 4.64 -30.56 6.40
CA ALA A 273 5.79 -30.99 5.60
C ALA A 273 6.40 -32.30 6.12
N ARG A 274 6.65 -32.42 7.43
CA ARG A 274 7.14 -33.68 8.03
C ARG A 274 6.21 -34.85 7.78
N ARG A 275 4.90 -34.65 7.96
CA ARG A 275 3.88 -35.69 7.73
C ARG A 275 3.89 -36.19 6.28
N ILE A 276 4.06 -35.29 5.31
CA ILE A 276 4.18 -35.64 3.88
C ILE A 276 5.44 -36.48 3.64
N LEU A 277 6.59 -36.09 4.22
CA LEU A 277 7.85 -36.83 4.06
C LEU A 277 7.86 -38.21 4.71
N GLU A 278 7.11 -38.41 5.79
CA GLU A 278 6.93 -39.72 6.43
C GLU A 278 6.15 -40.70 5.55
N THR A 279 5.46 -40.19 4.52
CA THR A 279 4.60 -40.99 3.64
C THR A 279 5.21 -41.13 2.25
N GLU A 280 5.84 -42.27 1.97
CA GLU A 280 6.56 -42.51 0.71
C GLU A 280 5.74 -42.25 -0.54
N ARG A 281 4.47 -42.67 -0.53
CA ARG A 281 3.55 -42.40 -1.63
C ARG A 281 3.42 -40.90 -1.93
N LEU A 282 3.34 -40.04 -0.92
CA LEU A 282 3.07 -38.61 -1.13
C LEU A 282 4.27 -37.87 -1.70
N TYR A 283 5.45 -38.02 -1.09
CA TYR A 283 6.64 -37.36 -1.64
C TYR A 283 7.05 -37.93 -3.01
N SER A 284 6.63 -39.16 -3.35
CA SER A 284 6.87 -39.74 -4.68
C SER A 284 6.11 -39.03 -5.80
N LEU A 285 5.01 -38.34 -5.49
CA LEU A 285 4.20 -37.57 -6.44
C LEU A 285 4.87 -36.26 -6.88
N MET A 286 5.80 -35.74 -6.08
CA MET A 286 6.50 -34.49 -6.35
C MET A 286 7.60 -34.70 -7.39
N ASP A 287 7.71 -33.82 -8.37
CA ASP A 287 8.83 -33.77 -9.28
C ASP A 287 10.03 -32.99 -8.69
N GLY A 288 11.00 -32.61 -9.52
CA GLY A 288 12.16 -31.85 -9.07
C GLY A 288 11.85 -30.41 -8.65
N GLU A 289 10.90 -29.77 -9.31
CA GLU A 289 10.47 -28.40 -9.02
C GLU A 289 9.61 -28.37 -7.75
N ASP A 290 8.64 -29.28 -7.66
CA ASP A 290 7.77 -29.45 -6.49
C ASP A 290 8.59 -29.68 -5.20
N LEU A 291 9.60 -30.56 -5.27
CA LEU A 291 10.48 -30.85 -4.14
C LEU A 291 11.29 -29.62 -3.71
N ALA A 292 11.78 -28.84 -4.68
CA ALA A 292 12.58 -27.68 -4.38
C ALA A 292 11.73 -26.57 -3.74
N GLU A 293 10.51 -26.36 -4.24
CA GLU A 293 9.56 -25.42 -3.66
C GLU A 293 9.13 -25.89 -2.25
N PHE A 294 8.70 -27.15 -2.11
CA PHE A 294 8.37 -27.79 -0.83
C PHE A 294 9.47 -27.62 0.21
N GLY A 295 10.72 -27.96 -0.15
CA GLY A 295 11.85 -27.90 0.77
C GLY A 295 12.26 -26.47 1.13
N SER A 296 12.00 -25.49 0.27
CA SER A 296 12.41 -24.09 0.50
C SER A 296 11.68 -23.40 1.65
N HIS A 297 10.53 -23.92 2.06
CA HIS A 297 9.66 -23.31 3.07
C HIS A 297 10.22 -23.41 4.49
N HIS A 298 10.75 -24.57 4.86
CA HIS A 298 11.15 -24.87 6.24
C HIS A 298 12.63 -25.22 6.31
N LEU A 299 13.38 -24.54 7.18
CA LEU A 299 14.83 -24.68 7.29
C LEU A 299 15.26 -26.13 7.53
N GLU A 300 14.60 -26.82 8.46
CA GLU A 300 14.94 -28.19 8.85
C GLU A 300 14.71 -29.17 7.68
N ILE A 301 13.66 -28.93 6.89
CA ILE A 301 13.31 -29.75 5.72
C ILE A 301 14.34 -29.54 4.61
N ALA A 302 14.69 -28.29 4.29
CA ALA A 302 15.76 -27.99 3.34
C ALA A 302 17.09 -28.66 3.74
N GLN A 303 17.46 -28.57 5.02
CA GLN A 303 18.68 -29.20 5.54
C GLN A 303 18.62 -30.73 5.46
N GLN A 304 17.45 -31.34 5.66
CA GLN A 304 17.27 -32.78 5.47
C GLN A 304 17.46 -33.16 4.00
N PHE A 305 16.91 -32.38 3.07
CA PHE A 305 17.03 -32.64 1.63
C PHE A 305 18.48 -32.59 1.16
N LEU A 306 19.25 -31.60 1.63
CA LEU A 306 20.67 -31.47 1.30
C LEU A 306 21.52 -32.67 1.77
N LYS A 307 21.08 -33.42 2.78
CA LYS A 307 21.78 -34.65 3.22
C LYS A 307 21.52 -35.84 2.31
N ASP A 308 20.47 -35.82 1.49
CA ASP A 308 20.12 -36.90 0.57
C ASP A 308 20.53 -36.57 -0.87
N VAL A 309 21.63 -37.18 -1.30
CA VAL A 309 22.16 -37.02 -2.66
C VAL A 309 21.16 -37.43 -3.75
N LYS A 310 20.25 -38.38 -3.47
CA LYS A 310 19.23 -38.79 -4.45
C LYS A 310 18.19 -37.68 -4.64
N LEU A 311 17.77 -37.04 -3.56
CA LEU A 311 16.85 -35.89 -3.63
C LEU A 311 17.51 -34.69 -4.32
N CYS A 312 18.77 -34.39 -3.97
CA CYS A 312 19.55 -33.36 -4.66
C CYS A 312 19.62 -33.60 -6.17
N LYS A 313 19.84 -34.84 -6.61
CA LYS A 313 19.84 -35.21 -8.02
C LYS A 313 18.45 -35.12 -8.66
N LYS A 314 17.39 -35.47 -7.94
CA LYS A 314 16.00 -35.39 -8.42
C LYS A 314 15.58 -33.94 -8.67
N MET A 315 15.98 -33.01 -7.80
CA MET A 315 15.72 -31.57 -7.99
C MET A 315 16.51 -30.98 -9.18
N GLY A 316 17.71 -31.49 -9.47
CA GLY A 316 18.48 -31.04 -10.63
C GLY A 316 18.75 -29.53 -10.61
N ASN A 317 18.35 -28.82 -11.68
CA ASN A 317 18.54 -27.36 -11.79
C ASN A 317 17.65 -26.55 -10.83
N PHE A 318 16.67 -27.18 -10.16
CA PHE A 318 15.82 -26.53 -9.17
C PHE A 318 16.43 -26.54 -7.76
N LEU A 319 17.52 -27.28 -7.55
CA LEU A 319 18.19 -27.39 -6.25
C LEU A 319 18.51 -26.03 -5.58
N PRO A 320 18.95 -24.97 -6.30
CA PRO A 320 19.14 -23.65 -5.72
C PRO A 320 17.94 -23.07 -4.98
N ILE A 321 16.71 -23.43 -5.37
CA ILE A 321 15.47 -22.87 -4.78
C ILE A 321 15.38 -23.19 -3.28
N LEU A 322 16.00 -24.28 -2.80
CA LEU A 322 16.07 -24.58 -1.36
C LEU A 322 16.72 -23.45 -0.54
N ALA A 323 17.67 -22.73 -1.14
CA ALA A 323 18.37 -21.63 -0.49
C ALA A 323 17.55 -20.33 -0.45
N ARG A 324 16.46 -20.22 -1.22
CA ARG A 324 15.75 -18.95 -1.48
C ARG A 324 15.32 -18.21 -0.22
N LYS A 325 14.70 -18.91 0.74
CA LYS A 325 14.18 -18.30 1.98
C LYS A 325 15.19 -18.31 3.13
N HIS A 326 16.23 -19.15 3.06
CA HIS A 326 17.07 -19.48 4.22
C HIS A 326 18.56 -19.26 3.96
N LEU A 327 19.15 -18.21 4.56
CA LEU A 327 20.58 -17.92 4.47
C LEU A 327 21.44 -19.12 4.89
N LYS A 328 21.04 -19.83 5.95
CA LYS A 328 21.77 -21.00 6.45
C LYS A 328 21.87 -22.12 5.41
N VAL A 329 20.83 -22.31 4.60
CA VAL A 329 20.83 -23.30 3.51
C VAL A 329 21.76 -22.84 2.40
N ALA A 330 21.73 -21.55 2.04
CA ALA A 330 22.65 -20.97 1.08
C ALA A 330 24.11 -21.14 1.52
N GLU A 331 24.43 -20.86 2.79
CA GLU A 331 25.76 -21.08 3.37
C GLU A 331 26.20 -22.54 3.21
N LEU A 332 25.34 -23.49 3.61
CA LEU A 332 25.65 -24.92 3.49
C LEU A 332 25.95 -25.33 2.04
N MET A 333 25.15 -24.87 1.08
CA MET A 333 25.34 -25.18 -0.34
C MET A 333 26.66 -24.64 -0.91
N ILE A 334 27.13 -23.50 -0.41
CA ILE A 334 28.37 -22.85 -0.90
C ILE A 334 29.62 -23.32 -0.15
N GLU A 335 29.50 -23.66 1.13
CA GLU A 335 30.63 -24.01 2.00
C GLU A 335 30.93 -25.51 2.01
N ASP A 336 29.92 -26.36 1.85
CA ASP A 336 30.12 -27.82 1.79
C ASP A 336 30.71 -28.21 0.42
N PRO A 337 31.93 -28.80 0.37
CA PRO A 337 32.56 -29.17 -0.89
C PRO A 337 31.78 -30.22 -1.70
N ALA A 338 31.04 -31.13 -1.04
CA ALA A 338 30.27 -32.17 -1.72
C ALA A 338 29.02 -31.58 -2.38
N LEU A 339 28.32 -30.65 -1.72
CA LEU A 339 27.21 -29.92 -2.32
C LEU A 339 27.69 -28.97 -3.42
N ARG A 340 28.78 -28.24 -3.17
CA ARG A 340 29.36 -27.35 -4.17
C ARG A 340 29.84 -28.08 -5.42
N ALA A 341 30.23 -29.36 -5.31
CA ALA A 341 30.66 -30.17 -6.43
C ALA A 341 29.50 -30.60 -7.36
N ILE A 342 28.26 -30.66 -6.86
CA ILE A 342 27.09 -30.98 -7.69
C ILE A 342 26.43 -29.75 -8.31
N LEU A 343 26.73 -28.54 -7.80
CA LEU A 343 26.19 -27.27 -8.32
C LEU A 343 27.00 -26.76 -9.51
N LYS A 344 26.27 -26.36 -10.56
CA LYS A 344 26.86 -25.63 -11.69
C LYS A 344 27.18 -24.19 -11.29
N VAL A 345 27.86 -23.46 -12.18
CA VAL A 345 28.24 -22.06 -11.90
C VAL A 345 26.99 -21.18 -11.79
N GLU A 346 26.01 -21.46 -12.63
CA GLU A 346 24.71 -20.80 -12.68
C GLU A 346 23.92 -21.07 -11.39
N ASP A 347 23.93 -22.31 -10.92
CA ASP A 347 23.28 -22.71 -9.67
C ASP A 347 23.89 -21.96 -8.47
N ILE A 348 25.23 -21.84 -8.42
CA ILE A 348 25.95 -21.10 -7.39
C ILE A 348 25.60 -19.60 -7.45
N ALA A 349 25.54 -19.03 -8.66
CA ALA A 349 25.16 -17.63 -8.84
C ALA A 349 23.72 -17.38 -8.40
N LEU A 350 22.80 -18.29 -8.71
CA LEU A 350 21.40 -18.23 -8.29
C LEU A 350 21.27 -18.30 -6.76
N VAL A 351 21.96 -19.24 -6.10
CA VAL A 351 22.05 -19.27 -4.62
C VAL A 351 22.57 -17.94 -4.06
N GLY A 352 23.61 -17.38 -4.69
CA GLY A 352 24.17 -16.08 -4.32
C GLY A 352 23.19 -14.93 -4.45
N SER A 353 22.33 -14.97 -5.46
CA SER A 353 21.36 -13.90 -5.74
C SER A 353 20.24 -13.77 -4.71
N TYR A 354 19.91 -14.86 -4.02
CA TYR A 354 18.90 -14.84 -2.97
C TYR A 354 19.35 -14.10 -1.71
N HIS A 355 20.67 -14.00 -1.47
CA HIS A 355 21.22 -13.45 -0.23
C HIS A 355 22.41 -12.55 -0.53
N VAL A 356 22.25 -11.24 -0.31
CA VAL A 356 23.28 -10.22 -0.55
C VAL A 356 24.64 -10.56 0.07
N SER A 357 24.65 -11.12 1.28
CA SER A 357 25.89 -11.55 1.95
C SER A 357 26.62 -12.67 1.19
N ILE A 358 25.90 -13.60 0.56
CA ILE A 358 26.47 -14.65 -0.28
C ILE A 358 27.00 -14.05 -1.58
N ALA A 359 26.24 -13.17 -2.22
CA ALA A 359 26.68 -12.47 -3.43
C ALA A 359 28.01 -11.73 -3.22
N HIS A 360 28.14 -10.97 -2.12
CA HIS A 360 29.39 -10.30 -1.73
C HIS A 360 30.56 -11.27 -1.57
N ARG A 361 30.32 -12.45 -0.99
CA ARG A 361 31.37 -13.49 -0.84
C ARG A 361 31.77 -14.08 -2.19
N LEU A 362 30.80 -14.40 -3.05
CA LEU A 362 31.05 -14.97 -4.36
C LEU A 362 31.81 -14.01 -5.28
N LEU A 363 31.48 -12.72 -5.26
CA LEU A 363 32.19 -11.69 -6.04
C LEU A 363 33.61 -11.38 -5.53
N LYS A 364 33.99 -11.89 -4.35
CA LYS A 364 35.36 -11.87 -3.83
C LYS A 364 36.10 -13.20 -4.01
N ASP A 365 35.40 -14.26 -4.41
CA ASP A 365 35.97 -15.58 -4.64
C ASP A 365 36.56 -15.67 -6.05
N GLU A 366 37.89 -15.53 -6.15
CA GLU A 366 38.62 -15.60 -7.41
C GLU A 366 38.39 -16.92 -8.18
N LYS A 367 38.18 -18.05 -7.48
CA LYS A 367 37.95 -19.34 -8.13
C LYS A 367 36.55 -19.39 -8.75
N PHE A 368 35.55 -18.86 -8.05
CA PHE A 368 34.20 -18.75 -8.59
C PHE A 368 34.19 -17.81 -9.81
N LEU A 369 34.81 -16.64 -9.69
CA LEU A 369 34.93 -15.69 -10.79
C LEU A 369 35.67 -16.29 -12.00
N ALA A 370 36.78 -17.00 -11.78
CA ALA A 370 37.50 -17.67 -12.87
C ALA A 370 36.60 -18.67 -13.62
N ARG A 371 35.76 -19.43 -12.91
CA ARG A 371 34.77 -20.34 -13.53
C ARG A 371 33.70 -19.56 -14.28
N LEU A 372 33.19 -18.48 -13.70
CA LEU A 372 32.17 -17.61 -14.28
C LEU A 372 32.64 -16.95 -15.57
N MET A 373 33.91 -16.55 -15.65
CA MET A 373 34.47 -15.86 -16.81
C MET A 373 34.64 -16.76 -18.05
N VAL A 374 34.53 -18.08 -17.89
CA VAL A 374 34.62 -19.08 -18.98
C VAL A 374 33.26 -19.37 -19.63
N LEU A 375 32.15 -18.94 -19.01
CA LEU A 375 30.81 -19.11 -19.58
C LEU A 375 30.62 -18.29 -20.88
N GLN A 376 29.55 -18.59 -21.62
CA GLN A 376 29.18 -17.79 -22.79
C GLN A 376 28.91 -16.33 -22.38
N SER A 377 29.07 -15.40 -23.32
CA SER A 377 28.98 -13.96 -23.02
C SER A 377 27.65 -13.58 -22.37
N SER A 378 26.54 -14.13 -22.86
CA SER A 378 25.20 -13.89 -22.30
C SER A 378 25.04 -14.51 -20.91
N GLU A 379 25.46 -15.76 -20.71
CA GLU A 379 25.34 -16.45 -19.41
C GLU A 379 26.15 -15.73 -18.32
N LYS A 380 27.41 -15.39 -18.61
CA LYS A 380 28.26 -14.61 -17.72
C LYS A 380 27.63 -13.26 -17.36
N SER A 381 27.08 -12.57 -18.36
CA SER A 381 26.40 -11.29 -18.19
C SER A 381 25.25 -11.42 -17.19
N SER A 382 24.35 -12.38 -17.42
CA SER A 382 23.16 -12.56 -16.61
C SER A 382 23.49 -12.98 -15.19
N MET A 383 24.48 -13.86 -15.00
CA MET A 383 24.91 -14.28 -13.66
C MET A 383 25.55 -13.14 -12.85
N LEU A 384 26.39 -12.31 -13.49
CA LEU A 384 26.96 -11.13 -12.85
C LEU A 384 25.87 -10.13 -12.43
N ALA A 385 24.92 -9.88 -13.34
CA ALA A 385 23.84 -8.96 -13.05
C ALA A 385 22.88 -9.50 -11.98
N LEU A 386 22.59 -10.80 -12.00
CA LEU A 386 21.77 -11.48 -11.00
C LEU A 386 22.36 -11.38 -9.58
N LEU A 387 23.68 -11.54 -9.44
CA LEU A 387 24.38 -11.42 -8.14
C LEU A 387 24.31 -9.99 -7.57
N SER A 388 24.22 -8.97 -8.41
CA SER A 388 24.25 -7.56 -7.99
C SER A 388 22.90 -6.86 -8.05
N ALA A 389 21.84 -7.51 -8.55
CA ALA A 389 20.56 -6.86 -8.84
C ALA A 389 19.86 -6.28 -7.59
N PHE A 390 20.13 -6.82 -6.41
CA PHE A 390 19.45 -6.48 -5.16
C PHE A 390 20.32 -5.73 -4.16
N ASP A 391 21.54 -5.34 -4.53
CA ASP A 391 22.44 -4.56 -3.68
C ASP A 391 23.07 -3.39 -4.44
N LEU A 392 22.81 -2.17 -3.96
CA LEU A 392 23.28 -0.94 -4.60
C LEU A 392 24.80 -0.90 -4.70
N GLU A 393 25.50 -1.31 -3.63
CA GLU A 393 26.97 -1.26 -3.59
C GLU A 393 27.57 -2.22 -4.60
N LEU A 394 27.11 -3.48 -4.65
CA LEU A 394 27.55 -4.46 -5.63
C LEU A 394 27.25 -4.04 -7.07
N ALA A 395 26.07 -3.47 -7.33
CA ALA A 395 25.71 -2.99 -8.66
C ALA A 395 26.67 -1.87 -9.12
N LEU A 396 26.98 -0.91 -8.24
CA LEU A 396 27.92 0.16 -8.55
C LEU A 396 29.36 -0.36 -8.71
N GLN A 397 29.82 -1.25 -7.82
CA GLN A 397 31.15 -1.89 -7.93
C GLN A 397 31.30 -2.63 -9.27
N LEU A 398 30.25 -3.30 -9.72
CA LEU A 398 30.24 -4.02 -11.00
C LEU A 398 30.35 -3.05 -12.19
N LEU A 399 29.64 -1.92 -12.16
CA LEU A 399 29.75 -0.88 -13.19
C LEU A 399 31.08 -0.13 -13.17
N ASP A 400 31.68 0.07 -12.00
CA ASP A 400 32.97 0.75 -11.84
C ASP A 400 34.14 -0.17 -12.23
N ASN A 401 33.97 -1.50 -12.17
CA ASN A 401 34.97 -2.46 -12.63
C ASN A 401 34.93 -2.62 -14.18
N PRO A 402 35.98 -2.23 -14.91
CA PRO A 402 35.98 -2.26 -16.37
C PRO A 402 35.88 -3.67 -16.96
N VAL A 403 36.29 -4.71 -16.23
CA VAL A 403 36.19 -6.10 -16.69
C VAL A 403 34.72 -6.54 -16.65
N TYR A 404 34.05 -6.39 -15.51
CA TYR A 404 32.66 -6.81 -15.35
C TYR A 404 31.71 -5.96 -16.18
N ARG A 405 31.95 -4.65 -16.24
CA ARG A 405 31.19 -3.72 -17.06
C ARG A 405 31.16 -4.10 -18.56
N ARG A 406 32.26 -4.64 -19.10
CA ARG A 406 32.33 -5.14 -20.48
C ARG A 406 31.62 -6.48 -20.68
N CYS A 407 31.40 -7.22 -19.60
CA CYS A 407 30.73 -8.51 -19.63
C CYS A 407 29.22 -8.38 -19.67
N LEU A 408 28.66 -7.32 -19.10
CA LEU A 408 27.22 -7.07 -19.16
C LEU A 408 26.74 -6.95 -20.61
N ASP A 409 25.49 -7.29 -20.90
CA ASP A 409 24.78 -7.00 -22.14
C ASP A 409 23.81 -5.81 -21.95
N SER A 410 22.89 -5.57 -22.88
CA SER A 410 21.95 -4.46 -22.77
C SER A 410 20.82 -4.71 -21.77
N TRP A 411 20.31 -5.94 -21.69
CA TRP A 411 19.24 -6.32 -20.77
C TRP A 411 19.73 -6.37 -19.33
N ASP A 412 20.92 -6.91 -19.11
CA ASP A 412 21.52 -7.03 -17.79
C ASP A 412 21.91 -5.65 -17.22
N LEU A 413 22.34 -4.71 -18.08
CA LEU A 413 22.47 -3.30 -17.69
C LEU A 413 21.12 -2.72 -17.24
N ALA A 414 20.06 -2.96 -18.02
CA ALA A 414 18.74 -2.46 -17.70
C ALA A 414 18.24 -3.04 -16.36
N MET A 415 18.42 -4.35 -16.15
CA MET A 415 18.05 -5.05 -14.93
C MET A 415 18.71 -4.42 -13.69
N LEU A 416 20.03 -4.15 -13.76
CA LEU A 416 20.74 -3.48 -12.66
C LEU A 416 20.17 -2.08 -12.36
N GLY A 417 19.85 -1.31 -13.40
CA GLY A 417 19.34 0.05 -13.24
C GLY A 417 17.86 0.14 -12.83
N VAL A 418 17.02 -0.86 -13.11
CA VAL A 418 15.59 -0.86 -12.72
C VAL A 418 15.39 -0.86 -11.20
N ASN A 419 16.35 -1.41 -10.45
CA ASN A 419 16.22 -1.52 -9.01
C ASN A 419 16.66 -0.26 -8.25
N PHE A 420 17.60 0.53 -8.80
CA PHE A 420 18.20 1.69 -8.12
C PHE A 420 18.36 2.91 -9.03
N GLU A 421 17.87 4.09 -8.59
CA GLU A 421 17.95 5.34 -9.34
C GLU A 421 19.42 5.73 -9.63
N GLU A 422 20.31 5.53 -8.67
CA GLU A 422 21.74 5.84 -8.77
C GLU A 422 22.43 5.00 -9.84
N VAL A 423 22.09 3.72 -9.93
CA VAL A 423 22.62 2.78 -10.92
C VAL A 423 22.08 3.15 -12.30
N ALA A 424 20.78 3.41 -12.43
CA ALA A 424 20.18 3.90 -13.67
C ALA A 424 20.87 5.18 -14.15
N MET A 425 21.04 6.17 -13.28
CA MET A 425 21.70 7.43 -13.62
C MET A 425 23.17 7.23 -13.97
N ARG A 426 23.88 6.30 -13.32
CA ARG A 426 25.26 5.97 -13.68
C ARG A 426 25.35 5.39 -15.10
N ILE A 427 24.44 4.48 -15.45
CA ILE A 427 24.34 3.90 -16.79
C ILE A 427 24.01 4.98 -17.82
N LEU A 428 23.04 5.85 -17.52
CA LEU A 428 22.58 6.90 -18.45
C LEU A 428 23.59 8.04 -18.66
N ASN A 429 24.40 8.35 -17.64
CA ASN A 429 25.44 9.38 -17.74
C ASN A 429 26.71 8.86 -18.42
N ASP A 430 26.90 7.55 -18.49
CA ASP A 430 28.03 6.96 -19.18
C ASP A 430 27.70 6.71 -20.66
N LYS A 431 28.35 7.48 -21.54
CA LYS A 431 28.12 7.42 -23.00
C LYS A 431 28.27 6.02 -23.59
N ALA A 432 29.23 5.22 -23.11
CA ALA A 432 29.49 3.89 -23.66
C ALA A 432 28.49 2.83 -23.16
N LEU A 433 27.95 3.00 -21.96
CA LEU A 433 26.85 2.14 -21.47
C LEU A 433 25.53 2.54 -22.11
N PHE A 434 25.23 3.84 -22.15
CA PHE A 434 24.03 4.38 -22.78
C PHE A 434 23.91 3.92 -24.24
N SER A 435 24.99 3.94 -25.02
CA SER A 435 24.97 3.54 -26.43
C SER A 435 24.67 2.06 -26.67
N ARG A 436 24.68 1.22 -25.62
CA ARG A 436 24.34 -0.20 -25.69
C ARG A 436 22.87 -0.49 -25.45
N LEU A 437 22.11 0.50 -24.96
CA LEU A 437 20.70 0.32 -24.63
C LEU A 437 19.81 0.59 -25.85
N GLU A 438 18.79 -0.25 -26.04
CA GLU A 438 17.73 0.00 -27.01
C GLU A 438 16.51 0.63 -26.32
N SER A 439 15.51 1.00 -27.12
CA SER A 439 14.31 1.71 -26.63
C SER A 439 13.57 0.96 -25.52
N LYS A 440 13.56 -0.38 -25.54
CA LYS A 440 12.91 -1.20 -24.49
C LYS A 440 13.65 -1.13 -23.15
N GLN A 441 14.98 -1.18 -23.17
CA GLN A 441 15.80 -1.08 -21.97
C GLN A 441 15.76 0.33 -21.39
N LEU A 442 15.82 1.36 -22.26
CA LEU A 442 15.68 2.75 -21.84
C LEU A 442 14.32 3.00 -21.18
N LEU A 443 13.23 2.48 -21.75
CA LEU A 443 11.90 2.54 -21.14
C LEU A 443 11.89 1.88 -19.75
N SER A 444 12.51 0.71 -19.62
CA SER A 444 12.59 -0.02 -18.35
C SER A 444 13.32 0.80 -17.27
N LEU A 445 14.40 1.50 -17.62
CA LEU A 445 15.12 2.39 -16.68
C LEU A 445 14.30 3.62 -16.27
N GLY A 446 13.50 4.17 -17.20
CA GLY A 446 12.70 5.37 -16.97
C GLY A 446 11.38 5.12 -16.23
N ILE A 447 10.84 3.89 -16.26
CA ILE A 447 9.51 3.60 -15.71
C ILE A 447 9.43 3.85 -14.20
N LYS A 448 10.50 3.55 -13.45
CA LYS A 448 10.45 3.65 -11.98
C LYS A 448 10.97 4.99 -11.45
N PHE A 449 11.81 5.68 -12.21
CA PHE A 449 12.60 6.81 -11.72
C PHE A 449 12.41 8.07 -12.60
N PRO A 450 11.71 9.11 -12.10
CA PRO A 450 11.46 10.34 -12.87
C PRO A 450 12.73 11.05 -13.36
N LYS A 451 13.83 11.00 -12.58
CA LYS A 451 15.10 11.60 -13.02
C LYS A 451 15.71 10.85 -14.19
N ALA A 452 15.65 9.51 -14.17
CA ALA A 452 16.12 8.66 -15.26
C ALA A 452 15.30 8.92 -16.53
N ALA A 453 13.96 8.96 -16.42
CA ALA A 453 13.08 9.32 -17.53
C ALA A 453 13.43 10.69 -18.13
N SER A 454 13.61 11.71 -17.29
CA SER A 454 14.00 13.06 -17.73
C SER A 454 15.34 13.05 -18.48
N LYS A 455 16.34 12.35 -17.93
CA LYS A 455 17.66 12.21 -18.55
C LYS A 455 17.60 11.52 -19.91
N ILE A 456 16.77 10.49 -20.05
CA ILE A 456 16.55 9.77 -21.32
C ILE A 456 15.97 10.74 -22.37
N LEU A 457 14.94 11.50 -22.01
CA LEU A 457 14.30 12.47 -22.90
C LEU A 457 15.25 13.59 -23.32
N GLU A 458 16.06 14.11 -22.39
CA GLU A 458 17.09 15.11 -22.68
C GLU A 458 18.16 14.57 -23.64
N THR A 459 18.57 13.31 -23.46
CA THR A 459 19.70 12.72 -24.21
C THR A 459 19.28 12.31 -25.63
N LEU A 460 18.06 11.81 -25.82
CA LEU A 460 17.56 11.37 -27.13
C LEU A 460 16.97 12.51 -27.97
N GLY A 461 16.53 13.59 -27.32
CA GLY A 461 15.63 14.56 -27.94
C GLY A 461 14.29 13.94 -28.35
N LEU A 462 13.37 14.75 -28.87
CA LEU A 462 12.05 14.29 -29.34
C LEU A 462 12.09 13.49 -30.67
N SER A 463 13.27 13.20 -31.25
CA SER A 463 13.40 12.88 -32.68
C SER A 463 14.11 11.57 -33.06
N ARG A 464 14.53 10.71 -32.13
CA ARG A 464 15.12 9.41 -32.51
C ARG A 464 14.59 8.20 -31.72
N GLY A 465 13.97 7.28 -32.45
CA GLY A 465 13.96 5.84 -32.15
C GLY A 465 13.04 5.33 -31.03
N ILE A 466 12.41 6.20 -30.25
CA ILE A 466 11.39 5.80 -29.27
C ILE A 466 10.02 5.87 -29.92
N HIS A 467 9.27 4.77 -29.85
CA HIS A 467 7.91 4.73 -30.38
C HIS A 467 7.02 5.73 -29.61
N PRO A 468 6.12 6.49 -30.26
CA PRO A 468 5.28 7.50 -29.58
C PRO A 468 4.59 7.01 -28.30
N TYR A 469 4.08 5.76 -28.28
CA TYR A 469 3.52 5.15 -27.06
C TYR A 469 4.50 5.06 -25.88
N GLN A 470 5.78 4.78 -26.14
CA GLN A 470 6.81 4.69 -25.09
C GLN A 470 7.20 6.09 -24.58
N LEU A 471 7.17 7.10 -25.46
CA LEU A 471 7.28 8.51 -25.08
C LEU A 471 6.12 8.92 -24.17
N CYS A 472 4.88 8.53 -24.49
CA CYS A 472 3.72 8.77 -23.63
C CYS A 472 3.90 8.13 -22.24
N ALA A 473 4.32 6.87 -22.17
CA ALA A 473 4.56 6.20 -20.89
C ALA A 473 5.64 6.91 -20.04
N LEU A 474 6.75 7.35 -20.64
CA LEU A 474 7.80 8.09 -19.92
C LEU A 474 7.33 9.49 -19.47
N VAL A 475 6.50 10.16 -20.27
CA VAL A 475 5.95 11.49 -19.94
C VAL A 475 4.92 11.41 -18.82
N GLU A 476 4.06 10.38 -18.82
CA GLU A 476 3.06 10.16 -17.77
C GLU A 476 3.69 9.91 -16.38
N MET A 477 4.91 9.38 -16.33
CA MET A 477 5.62 9.06 -15.08
C MET A 477 6.57 10.16 -14.61
N GLY A 478 6.91 11.12 -15.48
CA GLY A 478 7.70 12.31 -15.14
C GLY A 478 6.80 13.49 -14.81
N VAL A 479 6.37 13.63 -13.55
CA VAL A 479 5.47 14.70 -13.08
C VAL A 479 5.98 16.12 -13.44
N ASP A 480 7.29 16.31 -13.56
CA ASP A 480 7.92 17.59 -13.96
C ASP A 480 8.15 17.72 -15.48
N VAL A 481 8.17 16.59 -16.20
CA VAL A 481 8.21 16.56 -17.67
C VAL A 481 6.83 16.89 -18.23
N ALA A 482 5.76 16.48 -17.55
CA ALA A 482 4.40 16.86 -17.88
C ALA A 482 4.22 18.39 -17.91
N ALA A 483 4.87 19.17 -17.04
CA ALA A 483 4.83 20.63 -17.10
C ALA A 483 5.56 21.21 -18.34
N LYS A 484 6.68 20.59 -18.75
CA LYS A 484 7.37 20.87 -20.04
C LYS A 484 6.58 20.40 -21.26
N PHE A 485 5.74 19.38 -21.10
CA PHE A 485 4.85 18.85 -22.13
C PHE A 485 3.53 19.62 -22.20
N GLU A 486 3.01 20.15 -21.08
CA GLU A 486 1.81 21.01 -20.98
C GLU A 486 2.05 22.38 -21.59
N THR A 487 3.27 22.90 -21.49
CA THR A 487 3.69 24.06 -22.29
C THR A 487 3.63 23.80 -23.80
N LEU A 488 3.64 22.53 -24.23
CA LEU A 488 3.46 22.09 -25.62
C LEU A 488 2.04 21.56 -25.93
N ARG A 489 1.26 21.15 -24.92
CA ARG A 489 -0.07 20.51 -25.02
C ARG A 489 -1.23 21.50 -24.82
N SER A 490 -0.95 22.79 -24.60
CA SER A 490 -1.91 23.88 -24.38
C SER A 490 -2.82 24.22 -25.58
N LYS A 491 -3.06 23.28 -26.50
CA LYS A 491 -3.96 23.46 -27.66
C LYS A 491 -5.26 22.65 -27.62
N ASP A 492 -5.50 21.77 -26.64
CA ASP A 492 -6.63 20.80 -26.79
C ASP A 492 -7.32 20.31 -25.49
N LEU A 493 -7.41 21.13 -24.43
CA LEU A 493 -7.88 20.67 -23.10
C LEU A 493 -9.10 21.41 -22.52
N GLU A 494 -10.01 21.90 -23.36
CA GLU A 494 -11.26 22.51 -22.88
C GLU A 494 -12.32 21.49 -22.41
N THR A 495 -12.20 20.21 -22.77
CA THR A 495 -13.30 19.24 -22.59
C THR A 495 -13.34 18.54 -21.22
N LYS A 496 -12.26 18.55 -20.42
CA LYS A 496 -12.21 17.86 -19.11
C LYS A 496 -12.42 18.77 -17.89
N VAL A 497 -12.41 20.09 -18.07
CA VAL A 497 -12.65 21.07 -17.00
C VAL A 497 -14.15 21.27 -16.74
N GLU A 498 -15.00 21.01 -17.74
CA GLU A 498 -16.46 21.14 -17.65
C GLU A 498 -17.11 20.05 -16.78
N GLU A 499 -16.61 18.81 -16.78
CA GLU A 499 -17.17 17.73 -15.95
C GLU A 499 -16.97 17.98 -14.43
N THR A 500 -15.83 18.55 -14.05
CA THR A 500 -15.54 18.93 -12.65
C THR A 500 -16.34 20.17 -12.23
N LYS A 501 -16.56 21.14 -13.14
CA LYS A 501 -17.40 22.31 -12.88
C LYS A 501 -18.88 21.97 -12.72
N ALA A 502 -19.39 20.96 -13.43
CA ALA A 502 -20.77 20.50 -13.30
C ALA A 502 -21.07 19.92 -11.90
N ILE A 503 -20.10 19.26 -11.27
CA ILE A 503 -20.24 18.71 -9.90
C ILE A 503 -20.23 19.83 -8.84
N TYR A 504 -19.37 20.85 -9.00
CA TYR A 504 -19.34 21.99 -8.08
C TYR A 504 -20.51 22.96 -8.26
N SER A 505 -20.98 23.18 -9.50
CA SER A 505 -22.17 23.99 -9.80
C SER A 505 -23.47 23.37 -9.27
N PHE A 506 -23.50 22.05 -9.06
CA PHE A 506 -24.64 21.34 -8.50
C PHE A 506 -24.74 21.52 -6.97
N ILE A 507 -23.61 21.52 -6.26
CA ILE A 507 -23.55 21.71 -4.80
C ILE A 507 -23.99 23.13 -4.40
N ASP A 508 -23.65 24.14 -5.20
CA ASP A 508 -24.12 25.52 -4.97
C ASP A 508 -25.64 25.70 -5.22
N SER A 509 -26.29 24.78 -5.95
CA SER A 509 -27.70 24.94 -6.36
C SER A 509 -28.74 24.37 -5.36
N TYR A 510 -28.33 23.63 -4.32
CA TYR A 510 -29.26 22.89 -3.44
C TYR A 510 -29.18 23.17 -1.93
N LEU A 511 -28.39 24.16 -1.46
CA LEU A 511 -28.36 24.58 -0.04
C LEU A 511 -28.90 26.00 0.23
N LEU A 512 -29.71 26.54 -0.67
CA LEU A 512 -30.62 27.65 -0.35
C LEU A 512 -32.02 27.08 -0.12
N SER A 513 -32.45 27.03 1.14
CA SER A 513 -33.82 26.69 1.52
C SER A 513 -34.83 27.61 0.82
N ASP A 514 -36.02 27.08 0.52
CA ASP A 514 -37.15 27.82 -0.05
C ASP A 514 -37.62 29.01 0.83
N GLU A 515 -37.11 29.13 2.06
CA GLU A 515 -37.32 30.29 2.95
C GLU A 515 -36.66 31.59 2.46
N LEU A 516 -35.58 31.53 1.67
CA LEU A 516 -34.93 32.75 1.16
C LEU A 516 -35.52 33.26 -0.16
N LYS A 517 -36.21 32.40 -0.93
CA LYS A 517 -37.01 32.84 -2.09
C LYS A 517 -38.28 33.57 -1.66
N GLN A 518 -38.92 33.14 -0.56
CA GLN A 518 -40.11 33.82 -0.02
C GLN A 518 -39.77 35.18 0.65
N LYS A 519 -38.61 35.32 1.30
CA LYS A 519 -38.16 36.61 1.86
C LYS A 519 -37.74 37.64 0.79
N ALA A 520 -37.24 37.20 -0.37
CA ALA A 520 -36.91 38.10 -1.48
C ALA A 520 -38.14 38.58 -2.28
N GLN A 521 -39.26 37.85 -2.21
CA GLN A 521 -40.53 38.25 -2.84
C GLN A 521 -41.40 39.15 -1.96
N ALA A 522 -41.20 39.12 -0.63
CA ALA A 522 -41.86 40.02 0.33
C ALA A 522 -41.13 41.37 0.51
N GLN A 523 -39.97 41.56 -0.12
CA GLN A 523 -39.22 42.84 -0.18
C GLN A 523 -39.20 43.47 -1.59
N LYS A 524 -39.96 42.92 -2.53
CA LYS A 524 -40.45 43.62 -3.74
C LYS A 524 -41.90 44.01 -3.51
#